data_AF-A0ABD0Q8N6-F1
#
_entry.id   AF-A0ABD0Q8N6-F1
#
_cell.length_a   1.000
_cell.length_b   1.000
_cell.length_c   1.000
_cell.angle_alpha   90.00
_cell.angle_beta   90.00
_cell.angle_gamma   90.00
#
_symmetry.space_group_name_H-M   'P 1'
#
loop_
_entity.id
_entity.type
_entity.pdbx_description
1 polymer ?
#
loop_
_entity_poly.entity_id
_entity_poly.type
_entity_poly.pdbx_seq_one_letter_code
_entity_poly.pdbx_strand_id
1 'polypeptide(L)'
;AIMAGSVYGTLEGSNIEIGCDGESLTVNGIKMVLKKDIVTSNGVIHLIDQVLMPDSAKQVMELIGKSQSVFSDFVSELGLSAAMKPETEYTILAPLNGAFS
;
A
#
# COMPACT_ATOMS: atom_id res chain seq x y z
N ALA A 1 -5.59 15.94 -19.04
CA ALA A 1 -4.76 14.75 -19.30
C ALA A 1 -3.70 14.67 -18.22
N ILE A 2 -3.50 13.50 -17.61
CA ILE A 2 -2.31 13.27 -16.76
C ILE A 2 -1.17 12.99 -17.73
N MET A 3 -0.15 13.84 -17.71
CA MET A 3 0.97 13.80 -18.68
C MET A 3 2.29 13.35 -18.03
N ALA A 4 2.34 13.28 -16.71
CA ALA A 4 3.46 12.79 -15.91
C ALA A 4 2.96 12.33 -14.53
N GLY A 5 3.74 11.49 -13.85
CA GLY A 5 3.46 11.06 -12.47
C GLY A 5 3.33 12.28 -11.55
N SER A 6 2.24 12.33 -10.78
CA SER A 6 1.94 13.42 -9.85
C SER A 6 1.40 12.85 -8.54
N VAL A 7 1.79 13.46 -7.42
CA VAL A 7 1.39 13.01 -6.08
C VAL A 7 0.17 13.79 -5.61
N TYR A 8 -0.82 13.08 -5.09
CA TYR A 8 -2.06 13.65 -4.56
C TYR A 8 -2.32 13.12 -3.14
N GLY A 9 -2.76 14.01 -2.25
CA GLY A 9 -3.23 13.64 -0.91
C GLY A 9 -4.64 13.06 -0.98
N THR A 10 -4.86 11.93 -0.30
CA THR A 10 -6.19 11.35 -0.13
C THR A 10 -6.89 11.94 1.08
N LEU A 11 -8.21 11.73 1.21
CA LEU A 11 -8.95 12.12 2.41
C LEU A 11 -8.55 11.33 3.65
N GLU A 12 -7.94 10.14 3.48
CA GLU A 12 -7.37 9.36 4.59
C GLU A 12 -6.10 10.03 5.15
N GLY A 13 -5.41 10.85 4.34
CA GLY A 13 -4.22 11.61 4.73
C GLY A 13 -2.96 11.14 4.03
N SER A 14 -2.89 9.88 3.60
CA SER A 14 -1.77 9.35 2.83
C SER A 14 -1.75 9.88 1.39
N ASN A 15 -0.55 9.90 0.81
CA ASN A 15 -0.34 10.29 -0.58
C ASN A 15 -0.45 9.07 -1.51
N ILE A 16 -0.99 9.30 -2.71
CA ILE A 16 -0.94 8.36 -3.83
C ILE A 16 -0.31 9.03 -5.04
N GLU A 17 0.46 8.27 -5.81
CA GLU A 17 0.98 8.72 -7.10
C GLU A 17 -0.01 8.32 -8.19
N ILE A 18 -0.47 9.30 -8.97
CA ILE A 18 -1.25 9.06 -10.19
C ILE A 18 -0.38 9.37 -11.39
N GLY A 19 -0.23 8.38 -12.28
CA GLY A 19 0.57 8.49 -13.49
C GLY A 19 -0.13 7.90 -14.70
N CYS A 20 0.65 7.68 -15.75
CA CYS A 20 0.21 7.01 -16.96
C CYS A 20 1.35 6.17 -17.55
N ASP A 21 1.00 5.02 -18.12
CA ASP A 21 1.87 4.24 -18.99
C ASP A 21 1.10 3.95 -20.29
N GLY A 22 1.47 4.67 -21.35
CA GLY A 22 0.68 4.78 -22.57
C GLY A 22 -0.68 5.44 -22.29
N GLU A 23 -1.75 4.78 -22.70
CA GLU A 23 -3.12 5.24 -22.47
C GLU A 23 -3.70 4.81 -21.11
N SER A 24 -3.00 3.91 -20.39
CA SER A 24 -3.45 3.39 -19.11
C SER A 24 -3.05 4.33 -17.97
N LEU A 25 -4.02 4.76 -17.17
CA LEU A 25 -3.73 5.44 -15.91
C LEU A 25 -3.13 4.45 -14.90
N THR A 26 -2.16 4.91 -14.12
CA THR A 26 -1.53 4.13 -13.06
C THR A 26 -1.80 4.76 -11.70
N VAL A 27 -1.94 3.92 -10.69
CA VAL A 27 -2.00 4.31 -9.27
C VAL A 27 -0.83 3.63 -8.57
N ASN A 28 0.06 4.41 -7.96
CA ASN A 28 1.32 3.93 -7.36
C ASN A 28 2.12 3.03 -8.32
N GLY A 29 2.18 3.41 -9.60
CA GLY A 29 2.87 2.67 -10.67
C GLY A 29 2.14 1.42 -11.19
N ILE A 30 0.96 1.08 -10.66
CA ILE A 30 0.20 -0.12 -11.04
C ILE A 30 -0.94 0.26 -12.00
N LYS A 31 -1.07 -0.47 -13.12
CA LYS A 31 -2.15 -0.33 -14.11
C LYS A 31 -3.47 -0.95 -13.62
N MET A 32 -4.07 -0.37 -12.59
CA MET A 32 -5.30 -0.89 -11.98
C MET A 32 -6.59 -0.21 -12.47
N VAL A 33 -6.50 0.89 -13.24
CA VAL A 33 -7.68 1.63 -13.70
C VAL A 33 -8.33 0.93 -14.90
N LEU A 34 -9.48 0.30 -14.68
CA LEU A 34 -10.26 -0.42 -15.69
C LEU A 34 -11.12 0.49 -16.56
N LYS A 35 -11.70 1.53 -15.96
CA LYS A 35 -12.57 2.50 -16.65
C LYS A 35 -12.33 3.88 -16.07
N LYS A 36 -12.11 4.85 -16.94
CA LYS A 36 -11.82 6.24 -16.57
C LYS A 36 -12.93 7.19 -17.02
N ASP A 37 -12.91 8.39 -16.45
CA ASP A 37 -13.70 9.54 -16.88
C ASP A 37 -15.24 9.33 -16.78
N ILE A 38 -15.70 8.62 -15.74
CA ILE A 38 -17.13 8.52 -15.45
C ILE A 38 -17.55 9.80 -14.72
N VAL A 39 -18.11 10.76 -15.47
CA VAL A 39 -18.52 12.06 -14.94
C VAL A 39 -19.82 11.95 -14.15
N THR A 40 -19.85 12.53 -12.95
CA THR A 40 -21.05 12.67 -12.10
C THR A 40 -21.34 14.16 -11.84
N SER A 41 -22.41 14.46 -11.09
CA SER A 41 -22.76 15.84 -10.73
C SER A 41 -21.75 16.52 -9.80
N ASN A 42 -20.92 15.76 -9.10
CA ASN A 42 -20.02 16.24 -8.04
C ASN A 42 -18.57 15.78 -8.19
N GLY A 43 -18.19 15.15 -9.31
CA GLY A 43 -16.84 14.68 -9.51
C GLY A 43 -16.68 13.72 -10.69
N VAL A 44 -15.59 12.97 -10.65
CA VAL A 44 -15.24 11.97 -11.66
C VAL A 44 -14.89 10.67 -10.95
N ILE A 45 -15.40 9.55 -11.47
CA ILE A 45 -15.10 8.21 -10.98
C ILE A 45 -14.16 7.50 -11.95
N HIS A 46 -13.16 6.82 -11.39
CA HIS A 46 -12.29 5.88 -12.07
C HIS A 46 -12.44 4.52 -11.40
N LEU A 47 -12.82 3.48 -12.16
CA LEU A 47 -12.96 2.11 -11.67
C LEU A 47 -11.58 1.47 -11.57
N ILE A 48 -11.25 0.90 -10.42
CA ILE A 48 -10.00 0.18 -10.15
C ILE A 48 -10.26 -1.31 -9.83
N ASP A 49 -9.30 -2.18 -10.14
CA ASP A 49 -9.39 -3.63 -9.87
C ASP A 49 -8.64 -4.11 -8.62
N GLN A 50 -7.98 -3.18 -7.91
CA GLN A 50 -7.27 -3.45 -6.66
C GLN A 50 -7.73 -2.49 -5.57
N VAL A 51 -7.75 -2.98 -4.34
CA VAL A 51 -8.11 -2.17 -3.16
C VAL A 51 -6.90 -1.34 -2.74
N LEU A 52 -7.10 -0.04 -2.59
CA LEU A 52 -6.12 0.85 -1.96
C LEU A 52 -6.27 0.73 -0.45
N MET A 53 -5.44 -0.11 0.18
CA MET A 53 -5.40 -0.24 1.63
C MET A 53 -4.36 0.72 2.22
N PRO A 54 -4.78 1.77 2.95
CA PRO A 54 -3.85 2.63 3.66
C PRO A 54 -3.18 1.87 4.82
N ASP A 55 -2.01 2.36 5.26
CA ASP A 55 -1.28 1.74 6.36
C ASP A 55 -2.05 1.78 7.69
N SER A 56 -2.91 2.78 7.88
CA SER A 56 -3.83 2.89 9.02
C SER A 56 -4.86 1.77 9.12
N ALA A 57 -5.12 1.05 8.03
CA ALA A 57 -6.06 -0.07 7.96
C ALA A 57 -5.37 -1.46 7.97
N LYS A 58 -4.03 -1.50 8.06
CA LYS A 58 -3.23 -2.72 8.06
C LYS A 58 -2.85 -3.13 9.48
N GLN A 59 -2.69 -4.42 9.71
CA GLN A 59 -2.05 -4.93 10.90
C GLN A 59 -0.55 -4.61 10.88
N VAL A 60 0.07 -4.49 12.06
CA VAL A 60 1.48 -4.13 12.19
C VAL A 60 2.43 -5.06 11.41
N MET A 61 2.10 -6.35 11.29
CA MET A 61 2.89 -7.31 10.51
C MET A 61 2.81 -7.07 8.99
N GLU A 62 1.69 -6.51 8.51
CA GLU A 62 1.50 -6.17 7.10
C GLU A 62 2.23 -4.88 6.70
N LEU A 63 2.71 -4.11 7.69
CA LEU A 63 3.55 -2.93 7.47
C LEU A 63 5.02 -3.29 7.25
N ILE A 64 5.42 -4.54 7.50
CA ILE A 64 6.80 -4.99 7.31
C ILE A 64 7.09 -5.05 5.80
N GLY A 65 8.03 -4.22 5.36
CA GLY A 65 8.38 -4.08 3.95
C GLY A 65 9.33 -5.16 3.44
N LYS A 66 9.56 -5.15 2.12
CA LYS A 66 10.50 -6.07 1.44
C LYS A 66 11.93 -5.98 1.99
N SER A 67 12.34 -4.83 2.51
CA SER A 67 13.67 -4.60 3.09
C SER A 67 13.87 -5.24 4.46
N GLN A 68 12.82 -5.82 5.05
CA GLN A 68 12.82 -6.49 6.35
C GLN A 68 12.27 -7.93 6.25
N SER A 69 12.26 -8.52 5.04
CA SER A 69 11.73 -9.87 4.79
C SER A 69 12.36 -10.95 5.67
N VAL A 70 13.67 -10.87 5.94
CA VAL A 70 14.37 -11.85 6.80
C VAL A 70 13.81 -11.82 8.22
N PHE A 71 13.49 -10.62 8.73
CA PHE A 71 12.86 -10.48 10.03
C PHE A 71 11.44 -11.06 10.04
N SER A 72 10.61 -10.78 9.02
CA SER A 72 9.25 -11.34 8.96
C SER A 72 9.25 -12.86 8.89
N ASP A 73 10.21 -13.45 8.19
CA ASP A 73 10.34 -14.90 8.06
C ASP A 73 10.62 -15.53 9.42
N PHE A 74 11.56 -15.00 10.21
CA PHE A 74 11.81 -15.48 11.58
C PHE A 74 10.63 -15.31 12.53
N VAL A 75 9.92 -14.18 12.47
CA VAL A 75 8.73 -13.96 13.30
C VAL A 75 7.64 -14.99 13.00
N SER A 76 7.49 -15.36 11.72
CA SER A 76 6.54 -16.38 11.30
C SER A 76 7.02 -17.79 11.66
N GLU A 77 8.28 -18.12 11.41
CA GLU A 77 8.85 -19.45 11.64
C GLU A 77 8.90 -19.81 13.13
N LEU A 78 9.21 -18.85 13.99
CA LEU A 78 9.21 -19.02 15.44
C LEU A 78 7.80 -18.97 16.05
N GLY A 79 6.75 -18.79 15.23
CA GLY A 79 5.36 -18.74 15.68
C GLY A 79 5.00 -17.49 16.49
N LEU A 80 5.85 -16.46 16.47
CA LEU A 80 5.62 -15.22 17.23
C LEU A 80 4.43 -14.42 16.67
N SER A 81 4.17 -14.52 15.36
CA SER A 81 3.01 -13.90 14.71
C SER A 81 1.68 -14.41 15.28
N ALA A 82 1.58 -15.69 15.65
CA ALA A 82 0.38 -16.28 16.23
C ALA A 82 0.06 -15.77 17.65
N ALA A 83 1.06 -15.23 18.36
CA ALA A 83 0.88 -14.62 19.67
C ALA A 83 0.37 -13.17 19.58
N MET A 84 0.37 -12.56 18.39
CA MET A 84 -0.08 -11.19 18.18
C MET A 84 -1.59 -11.14 18.01
N LYS A 85 -2.27 -10.44 18.90
CA LYS A 85 -3.74 -10.29 18.89
C LYS A 85 -4.13 -9.00 18.15
N PRO A 86 -5.13 -9.01 17.26
CA PRO A 86 -5.54 -7.81 16.50
C PRO A 86 -5.93 -6.60 17.36
N GLU A 87 -6.39 -6.83 18.58
CA GLU A 87 -6.92 -5.82 19.51
C GLU A 87 -5.85 -5.24 20.42
N THR A 88 -4.61 -5.72 20.30
CA THR A 88 -3.47 -5.28 21.09
C THR A 88 -2.55 -4.41 20.23
N GLU A 89 -2.11 -3.28 20.78
CA GLU A 89 -1.16 -2.41 20.11
C GLU A 89 0.27 -2.95 20.29
N TYR A 90 1.02 -3.00 19.20
CA TYR A 90 2.41 -3.45 19.18
C TYR A 90 3.30 -2.41 18.50
N THR A 91 4.54 -2.30 18.98
CA THR A 91 5.62 -1.62 18.26
C THR A 91 6.66 -2.67 17.87
N ILE A 92 6.84 -2.88 16.57
CA ILE A 92 7.82 -3.84 16.05
C ILE A 92 9.12 -3.11 15.72
N LEU A 93 10.23 -3.61 16.28
CA LEU A 93 11.58 -3.16 15.92
C LEU A 93 12.17 -4.12 14.88
N ALA A 94 11.83 -3.92 13.60
CA ALA A 94 12.24 -4.79 12.50
C ALA A 94 13.58 -4.32 11.88
N PRO A 95 14.69 -5.08 12.02
CA PRO A 95 15.95 -4.75 11.37
C PRO A 95 15.86 -4.86 9.84
N LEU A 96 16.71 -4.12 9.13
CA LEU A 96 16.92 -4.32 7.70
C LEU A 96 17.53 -5.70 7.44
N ASN A 97 17.28 -6.28 6.26
CA ASN A 97 17.82 -7.57 5.85
C ASN A 97 19.35 -7.67 6.00
N GLY A 98 20.09 -6.57 5.75
CA GLY A 98 21.55 -6.54 5.91
C GLY A 98 22.06 -6.63 7.35
N ALA A 99 21.18 -6.58 8.35
CA ALA A 99 21.54 -6.81 9.76
C ALA A 99 21.69 -8.31 10.11
N PHE A 100 21.21 -9.20 9.23
CA PHE A 100 21.32 -10.65 9.39
C PHE A 100 22.52 -11.15 8.55
N SER A 101 23.57 -11.60 9.24
CA SER A 101 24.85 -12.06 8.65
C SER A 101 24.81 -13.48 8.13
#